data_AF-A0A1N7C7M4-F1
#
_entry.id   AF-A0A1N7C7M4-F1
#
_cell.length_a   1.000
_cell.length_b   1.000
_cell.length_c   1.000
_cell.angle_alpha   90.00
_cell.angle_beta   90.00
_cell.angle_gamma   90.00
#
_symmetry.space_group_name_H-M   'P 1'
#
loop_
_entity.id
_entity.type
_entity.pdbx_description
1 polymer ?
#
loop_
_entity_poly.entity_id
_entity_poly.type
_entity_poly.pdbx_seq_one_letter_code
_entity_poly.pdbx_strand_id
1 'polypeptide(L)'
;MLQQILRAPALKALLIQVLAFPLMLLLVYGMARAGATMSLPVVALLQGVLAALMTWRAGLARWWCVIGLLFAPALLGASLLALPPLFFLLVFVFLLSLYWSTFRTQVPFYPSGPAVWQAVAELIAERPGVRCVDIGSGLGGLVLELARRRPDGQFCGIELAPLPWLLSRLRALAGGSRARFLRGDYDALDFGHYDVVFAYLSPAAMAALWIKAEREMLPGGMLLSYEFKIAAREPDKTIAATEGGPLLYLWCF
;
A
#
# COMPACT_ATOMS: atom_id res chain seq x y z
N MET A 1 16.23 11.14 -12.16
CA MET A 1 15.25 11.65 -11.18
C MET A 1 14.18 12.56 -11.81
N LEU A 2 14.53 13.66 -12.50
CA LEU A 2 13.54 14.57 -13.12
C LEU A 2 12.61 13.88 -14.14
N GLN A 3 13.15 13.02 -15.02
CA GLN A 3 12.34 12.28 -15.99
C GLN A 3 11.36 11.28 -15.36
N GLN A 4 11.67 10.73 -14.17
CA GLN A 4 10.75 9.85 -13.45
C GLN A 4 9.59 10.65 -12.84
N ILE A 5 9.88 11.83 -12.28
CA ILE A 5 8.85 12.74 -11.75
C ILE A 5 7.88 13.17 -12.85
N LEU A 6 8.42 13.55 -14.02
CA LEU A 6 7.61 13.92 -15.20
C LEU A 6 6.75 12.77 -15.76
N ARG A 7 7.11 11.52 -15.45
CA ARG A 7 6.33 10.33 -15.86
C ARG A 7 5.25 9.95 -14.84
N ALA A 8 5.25 10.55 -13.64
CA ALA A 8 4.28 10.22 -12.60
C ALA A 8 2.84 10.51 -13.08
N PRO A 9 1.92 9.53 -13.00
CA PRO A 9 0.53 9.71 -13.42
C PRO A 9 -0.17 10.89 -12.75
N ALA A 10 0.10 11.12 -11.46
CA ALA A 10 -0.46 12.24 -10.70
C ALA A 10 -0.04 13.60 -11.26
N LEU A 11 1.23 13.75 -11.66
CA LEU A 11 1.72 15.00 -12.26
C LEU A 11 1.09 15.24 -13.63
N LYS A 12 0.98 14.19 -14.46
CA LYS A 12 0.28 14.29 -15.75
C LYS A 12 -1.18 14.69 -15.56
N ALA A 13 -1.90 14.07 -14.63
CA ALA A 13 -3.29 14.41 -14.32
C ALA A 13 -3.43 15.86 -13.83
N LEU A 14 -2.50 16.35 -12.99
CA LEU A 14 -2.48 17.75 -12.56
C LEU A 14 -2.26 18.72 -13.72
N LEU A 15 -1.29 18.43 -14.59
CA LEU A 15 -1.04 19.25 -15.78
C LEU A 15 -2.27 19.27 -16.69
N ILE A 16 -2.96 18.15 -16.85
CA ILE A 16 -4.20 18.07 -17.62
C ILE A 16 -5.30 18.94 -17.03
N GLN A 17 -5.44 19.00 -15.70
CA GLN A 17 -6.39 19.92 -15.06
C GLN A 17 -6.07 21.38 -15.39
N VAL A 18 -4.80 21.76 -15.28
CA VAL A 18 -4.33 23.13 -15.59
C VAL A 18 -4.56 23.45 -17.07
N LEU A 19 -4.33 22.50 -17.98
CA LEU A 19 -4.53 22.69 -19.42
C LEU A 19 -6.01 22.67 -19.84
N ALA A 20 -6.86 21.94 -19.14
CA ALA A 20 -8.31 21.92 -19.38
C ALA A 20 -8.96 23.26 -19.01
N PHE A 21 -8.40 23.97 -18.01
CA PHE A 21 -8.93 25.23 -17.51
C PHE A 21 -9.08 26.35 -18.56
N PRO A 22 -8.06 26.73 -19.34
CA PRO A 22 -8.23 27.75 -20.38
C PRO A 22 -9.24 27.32 -21.46
N LEU A 23 -9.29 26.03 -21.81
CA LEU A 23 -10.28 25.53 -22.77
C LEU A 23 -11.70 25.65 -22.23
N MET A 24 -11.91 25.31 -20.97
CA MET A 24 -13.18 25.51 -20.27
C MET A 24 -13.57 26.99 -20.29
N LEU A 25 -12.65 27.90 -19.95
CA LEU A 25 -12.92 29.35 -19.95
C LEU A 25 -13.34 29.85 -21.33
N LEU A 26 -12.68 29.41 -22.40
CA LEU A 26 -13.04 29.77 -23.78
C LEU A 26 -14.45 29.30 -24.14
N LEU A 27 -14.83 28.08 -23.76
CA LEU A 27 -16.17 27.56 -24.01
C LEU A 27 -17.23 28.34 -23.24
N VAL A 28 -17.00 28.58 -21.94
CA VAL A 28 -17.92 29.37 -21.10
C VAL A 28 -18.07 30.80 -21.65
N TYR A 29 -16.97 31.43 -22.06
CA TYR A 29 -17.00 32.76 -22.68
C TYR A 29 -17.78 32.77 -23.99
N GLY A 30 -17.57 31.78 -24.86
CA GLY A 30 -18.31 31.63 -26.11
C GLY A 30 -19.81 31.43 -25.88
N MET A 31 -20.18 30.58 -24.92
CA MET A 31 -21.57 30.35 -24.53
C MET A 31 -22.21 31.63 -23.94
N ALA A 32 -21.49 32.37 -23.11
CA ALA A 32 -21.96 33.64 -22.57
C ALA A 32 -22.18 34.68 -23.68
N ARG A 33 -21.29 34.75 -24.69
CA ARG A 33 -21.47 35.59 -25.88
C ARG A 33 -22.66 35.19 -26.72
N ALA A 34 -23.03 33.92 -26.73
CA ALA A 34 -24.24 33.41 -27.37
C ALA A 34 -25.52 33.61 -26.53
N GLY A 35 -25.43 34.30 -25.38
CA GLY A 35 -26.57 34.61 -24.52
C GLY A 35 -26.92 33.52 -23.50
N ALA A 36 -26.10 32.47 -23.37
CA ALA A 36 -26.34 31.40 -22.41
C ALA A 36 -25.76 31.75 -21.03
N THR A 37 -26.55 31.60 -19.97
CA THR A 37 -26.11 31.77 -18.58
C THR A 37 -25.65 30.44 -17.99
N MET A 38 -24.39 30.36 -17.54
CA MET A 38 -23.84 29.16 -16.92
C MET A 38 -23.77 29.30 -15.40
N SER A 39 -24.32 28.33 -14.68
CA SER A 39 -24.15 28.25 -13.22
C SER A 39 -22.78 27.67 -12.87
N LEU A 40 -22.23 28.05 -11.70
CA LEU A 40 -20.92 27.55 -11.23
C LEU A 40 -20.81 26.01 -11.22
N PRO A 41 -21.82 25.24 -10.78
CA PRO A 41 -21.76 23.78 -10.83
C PRO A 41 -21.62 23.23 -12.26
N VAL A 42 -22.30 23.84 -13.24
CA VAL A 42 -22.19 23.46 -14.65
C VAL A 42 -20.79 23.75 -15.18
N VAL A 43 -20.22 24.90 -14.82
CA VAL A 43 -18.83 25.25 -15.18
C VAL A 43 -17.83 24.27 -14.58
N ALA A 44 -18.00 23.89 -13.30
CA ALA A 44 -17.14 22.91 -12.64
C ALA A 44 -17.25 21.50 -13.27
N LEU A 45 -18.47 21.08 -13.64
CA LEU A 45 -18.67 19.83 -14.35
C LEU A 45 -18.04 19.85 -15.75
N LEU A 46 -18.18 20.95 -16.49
CA LEU A 46 -17.56 21.12 -17.80
C LEU A 46 -16.03 21.00 -17.72
N GLN A 47 -15.41 21.66 -16.72
CA GLN A 47 -13.99 21.51 -16.42
C GLN A 47 -13.62 20.04 -16.20
N GLY A 48 -14.40 19.32 -15.38
CA GLY A 48 -14.20 17.91 -15.10
C GLY A 48 -14.28 17.03 -16.35
N VAL A 49 -15.30 17.24 -17.19
CA VAL A 49 -15.49 16.50 -18.46
C VAL A 49 -14.30 16.70 -19.39
N LEU A 50 -13.85 17.94 -19.58
CA LEU A 50 -12.68 18.25 -20.41
C LEU A 50 -11.41 17.58 -19.86
N ALA A 51 -11.18 17.70 -18.55
CA ALA A 51 -10.04 17.06 -17.90
C ALA A 51 -10.08 15.53 -18.04
N ALA A 52 -11.26 14.91 -17.89
CA ALA A 52 -11.44 13.46 -18.05
C ALA A 52 -11.18 13.00 -19.50
N LEU A 53 -11.67 13.74 -20.50
CA LEU A 53 -11.42 13.45 -21.92
C LEU A 53 -9.94 13.59 -22.27
N MET A 54 -9.28 14.64 -21.78
CA MET A 54 -7.84 14.83 -21.96
C MET A 54 -7.03 13.74 -21.24
N THR A 55 -7.45 13.33 -20.05
CA THR A 55 -6.83 12.23 -19.27
C THR A 55 -6.93 10.90 -20.01
N TRP A 56 -8.12 10.58 -20.53
CA TRP A 56 -8.35 9.41 -21.36
C TRP A 56 -7.45 9.44 -22.62
N ARG A 57 -7.40 10.58 -23.31
CA ARG A 57 -6.58 10.75 -24.52
C ARG A 57 -5.07 10.70 -24.25
N ALA A 58 -4.65 11.06 -23.04
CA ALA A 58 -3.27 10.92 -22.58
C ALA A 58 -2.89 9.47 -22.18
N GLY A 59 -3.81 8.50 -22.29
CA GLY A 59 -3.55 7.09 -22.03
C GLY A 59 -3.37 6.74 -20.55
N LEU A 60 -3.87 7.59 -19.64
CA LEU A 60 -3.86 7.28 -18.21
C LEU A 60 -4.92 6.21 -17.88
N ALA A 61 -4.68 5.45 -16.81
CA ALA A 61 -5.60 4.40 -16.38
C ALA A 61 -7.01 4.95 -16.07
N ARG A 62 -8.05 4.13 -16.25
CA ARG A 62 -9.46 4.57 -16.22
C ARG A 62 -9.87 5.31 -14.95
N TRP A 63 -9.30 4.94 -13.79
CA TRP A 63 -9.59 5.63 -12.52
C TRP A 63 -9.08 7.07 -12.51
N TRP A 64 -8.03 7.41 -13.25
CA TRP A 64 -7.57 8.80 -13.41
C TRP A 64 -8.59 9.65 -14.15
N CYS A 65 -9.35 9.08 -15.09
CA CYS A 65 -10.44 9.81 -15.75
C CYS A 65 -11.54 10.16 -14.74
N VAL A 66 -11.84 9.25 -13.80
CA VAL A 66 -12.81 9.50 -12.72
C VAL A 66 -12.31 10.60 -11.80
N ILE A 67 -11.03 10.57 -11.39
CA ILE A 67 -10.41 11.66 -10.61
C ILE A 67 -10.50 12.98 -11.39
N GLY A 68 -10.16 12.97 -12.68
CA GLY A 68 -10.22 14.14 -13.55
C GLY A 68 -11.62 14.75 -13.62
N LEU A 69 -12.64 13.91 -13.79
CA LEU A 69 -14.04 14.30 -13.83
C LEU A 69 -14.51 14.94 -12.52
N LEU A 70 -14.15 14.33 -11.39
CA LEU A 70 -14.68 14.71 -10.08
C LEU A 70 -13.89 15.84 -9.43
N PHE A 71 -12.66 16.12 -9.86
CA PHE A 71 -11.77 17.08 -9.18
C PHE A 71 -12.37 18.48 -9.04
N ALA A 72 -12.82 19.09 -10.14
CA ALA A 72 -13.37 20.45 -10.13
C ALA A 72 -14.72 20.53 -9.38
N PRO A 73 -15.68 19.61 -9.58
CA PRO A 73 -16.88 19.53 -8.74
C PRO A 73 -16.58 19.35 -7.25
N ALA A 74 -15.61 18.49 -6.89
CA ALA A 74 -15.21 18.27 -5.50
C ALA A 74 -14.56 19.52 -4.89
N LEU A 75 -13.73 20.24 -5.66
CA LEU A 75 -13.13 21.50 -5.23
C LEU A 75 -14.20 22.58 -4.97
N LEU A 76 -15.19 22.68 -5.86
CA LEU A 76 -16.33 23.58 -5.65
C LEU A 76 -17.11 23.17 -4.39
N GLY A 77 -17.44 21.88 -4.24
CA GLY A 77 -18.13 21.37 -3.06
C GLY A 77 -17.39 21.66 -1.75
N ALA A 78 -16.07 21.43 -1.74
CA ALA A 78 -15.21 21.75 -0.60
C ALA A 78 -15.23 23.25 -0.24
N SER A 79 -15.22 24.12 -1.25
CA SER A 79 -15.32 25.57 -1.08
C SER A 79 -16.69 25.99 -0.52
N LEU A 80 -17.78 25.42 -1.06
CA LEU A 80 -19.14 25.70 -0.58
C LEU A 80 -19.38 25.22 0.85
N LEU A 81 -18.74 24.11 1.25
CA LEU A 81 -18.76 23.60 2.62
C LEU A 81 -17.78 24.33 3.55
N ALA A 82 -17.04 25.32 3.05
CA ALA A 82 -16.02 26.06 3.79
C ALA A 82 -15.05 25.15 4.56
N LEU A 83 -14.63 24.04 3.95
CA LEU A 83 -13.71 23.09 4.58
C LEU A 83 -12.37 23.78 4.89
N PRO A 84 -11.87 23.71 6.14
CA PRO A 84 -10.66 24.41 6.53
C PRO A 84 -9.43 23.80 5.83
N PRO A 85 -8.42 24.59 5.42
CA PRO A 85 -7.18 24.07 4.83
C PRO A 85 -6.49 22.98 5.67
N LEU A 86 -6.60 23.10 7.00
CA LEU A 86 -6.06 22.11 7.94
C LEU A 86 -6.66 20.72 7.74
N PHE A 87 -7.93 20.60 7.33
CA PHE A 87 -8.56 19.31 7.03
C PHE A 87 -7.80 18.56 5.93
N PHE A 88 -7.49 19.25 4.82
CA PHE A 88 -6.73 18.66 3.72
C PHE A 88 -5.30 18.30 4.13
N LEU A 89 -4.67 19.15 4.95
CA LEU A 89 -3.34 18.85 5.49
C LEU A 89 -3.36 17.60 6.38
N LEU A 90 -4.36 17.44 7.25
CA LEU A 90 -4.50 16.27 8.12
C LEU A 90 -4.75 15.00 7.30
N VAL A 91 -5.63 15.05 6.30
CA VAL A 91 -5.85 13.93 5.36
C VAL A 91 -4.57 13.59 4.61
N PHE A 92 -3.85 14.60 4.12
CA PHE A 92 -2.57 14.39 3.43
C PHE A 92 -1.52 13.74 4.34
N VAL A 93 -1.32 14.26 5.56
CA VAL A 93 -0.37 13.72 6.53
C VAL A 93 -0.74 12.30 6.92
N PHE A 94 -2.04 12.01 7.13
CA PHE A 94 -2.54 10.68 7.38
C PHE A 94 -2.19 9.72 6.23
N LEU A 95 -2.56 10.06 4.99
CA LEU A 95 -2.26 9.24 3.80
C LEU A 95 -0.75 9.08 3.59
N LEU A 96 0.04 10.15 3.76
CA LEU A 96 1.50 10.10 3.67
C LEU A 96 2.09 9.18 4.72
N SER A 97 1.60 9.23 5.97
CA SER A 97 2.09 8.38 7.05
C SER A 97 1.69 6.91 6.88
N LEU A 98 0.56 6.64 6.21
CA LEU A 98 0.06 5.29 5.90
C LEU A 98 0.76 4.66 4.69
N TYR A 99 0.97 5.43 3.62
CA TYR A 99 1.57 4.98 2.34
C TYR A 99 2.99 5.51 2.13
N TRP A 100 3.73 5.70 3.23
CA TRP A 100 5.00 6.41 3.34
C TRP A 100 6.02 6.15 2.23
N SER A 101 6.15 4.91 1.79
CA SER A 101 7.17 4.48 0.84
C SER A 101 6.62 3.88 -0.44
N THR A 102 5.29 3.77 -0.59
CA THR A 102 4.65 3.07 -1.72
C THR A 102 5.04 3.67 -3.07
N PHE A 103 5.32 4.97 -3.13
CA PHE A 103 5.80 5.63 -4.35
C PHE A 103 7.22 5.20 -4.79
N ARG A 104 7.99 4.55 -3.91
CA ARG A 104 9.32 3.99 -4.19
C ARG A 104 9.33 2.48 -4.22
N THR A 105 8.79 1.84 -3.18
CA THR A 105 8.84 0.38 -2.99
C THR A 105 7.77 -0.35 -3.79
N GLN A 106 6.71 0.35 -4.20
CA GLN A 106 5.53 -0.25 -4.83
C GLN A 106 4.88 -1.34 -3.94
N VAL A 107 5.03 -1.20 -2.62
CA VAL A 107 4.37 -2.03 -1.60
C VAL A 107 3.30 -1.17 -0.92
N PRO A 108 2.03 -1.26 -1.35
CA PRO A 108 0.91 -0.62 -0.66
C PRO A 108 0.52 -1.39 0.61
N PHE A 109 -0.15 -0.70 1.54
CA PHE A 109 -0.69 -1.35 2.73
C PHE A 109 -1.90 -2.22 2.39
N TYR A 110 -1.73 -3.55 2.47
CA TYR A 110 -2.80 -4.54 2.45
C TYR A 110 -2.62 -5.53 3.60
N PRO A 111 -3.54 -5.57 4.59
CA PRO A 111 -3.39 -6.49 5.71
C PRO A 111 -3.72 -7.93 5.29
N SER A 112 -2.91 -8.88 5.75
CA SER A 112 -3.28 -10.29 5.72
C SER A 112 -4.42 -10.58 6.72
N GLY A 113 -5.15 -11.68 6.50
CA GLY A 113 -6.33 -12.03 7.30
C GLY A 113 -6.13 -13.19 8.28
N PRO A 114 -7.08 -13.41 9.20
CA PRO A 114 -7.00 -14.46 10.23
C PRO A 114 -6.77 -15.86 9.69
N ALA A 115 -7.32 -16.20 8.52
CA ALA A 115 -7.13 -17.49 7.89
C ALA A 115 -5.65 -17.76 7.52
N VAL A 116 -4.95 -16.75 7.03
CA VAL A 116 -3.50 -16.85 6.74
C VAL A 116 -2.72 -16.95 8.04
N TRP A 117 -3.10 -16.18 9.06
CA TRP A 117 -2.45 -16.23 10.38
C TRP A 117 -2.59 -17.62 11.01
N GLN A 118 -3.75 -18.26 10.86
CA GLN A 118 -3.99 -19.64 11.26
C GLN A 118 -3.05 -20.61 10.53
N ALA A 119 -2.98 -20.52 9.20
CA ALA A 119 -2.13 -21.39 8.39
C ALA A 119 -0.65 -21.26 8.77
N VAL A 120 -0.18 -20.02 9.02
CA VAL A 120 1.20 -19.77 9.50
C VAL A 120 1.41 -20.36 10.90
N ALA A 121 0.46 -20.18 11.82
CA ALA A 121 0.53 -20.75 13.17
C ALA A 121 0.61 -22.28 13.16
N GLU A 122 -0.15 -22.95 12.29
CA GLU A 122 -0.13 -24.40 12.12
C GLU A 122 1.21 -24.87 11.55
N LEU A 123 1.75 -24.16 10.56
CA LEU A 123 3.02 -24.52 9.94
C LEU A 123 4.21 -24.47 10.93
N ILE A 124 4.14 -23.59 11.92
CA ILE A 124 5.19 -23.44 12.94
C ILE A 124 4.85 -24.18 14.25
N ALA A 125 3.76 -24.95 14.29
CA ALA A 125 3.26 -25.61 15.51
C ALA A 125 4.33 -26.48 16.18
N GLU A 126 5.10 -27.23 15.39
CA GLU A 126 6.11 -28.19 15.86
C GLU A 126 7.50 -27.56 16.07
N ARG A 127 7.62 -26.23 16.01
CA ARG A 127 8.89 -25.50 16.18
C ARG A 127 8.94 -24.80 17.54
N PRO A 128 9.47 -25.43 18.61
CA PRO A 128 9.54 -24.81 19.94
C PRO A 128 10.50 -23.61 19.91
N GLY A 129 10.10 -22.49 20.53
CA GLY A 129 10.97 -21.31 20.61
C GLY A 129 11.19 -20.57 19.28
N VAL A 130 10.33 -20.82 18.28
CA VAL A 130 10.47 -20.28 16.92
C VAL A 130 10.65 -18.76 16.90
N ARG A 131 11.63 -18.29 16.13
CA ARG A 131 11.86 -16.87 15.84
C ARG A 131 11.27 -16.55 14.48
N CYS A 132 10.21 -15.75 14.48
CA CYS A 132 9.48 -15.38 13.26
C CYS A 132 9.47 -13.87 13.08
N VAL A 133 9.76 -13.41 11.85
CA VAL A 133 9.65 -12.01 11.46
C VAL A 133 8.64 -11.81 10.33
N ASP A 134 7.80 -10.79 10.48
CA ASP A 134 6.90 -10.28 9.44
C ASP A 134 7.54 -9.04 8.81
N ILE A 135 7.91 -9.13 7.53
CA ILE A 135 8.55 -8.05 6.76
C ILE A 135 7.49 -7.23 6.02
N GLY A 136 7.32 -5.96 6.40
CA GLY A 136 6.14 -5.18 6.02
C GLY A 136 4.94 -5.48 6.91
N SER A 137 5.17 -5.57 8.23
CA SER A 137 4.19 -6.07 9.21
C SER A 137 2.92 -5.23 9.35
N GLY A 138 2.87 -4.03 8.77
CA GLY A 138 1.70 -3.16 8.77
C GLY A 138 1.23 -2.85 10.20
N LEU A 139 -0.03 -3.14 10.48
CA LEU A 139 -0.62 -2.94 11.81
C LEU A 139 -0.23 -4.05 12.81
N GLY A 140 0.60 -5.02 12.40
CA GLY A 140 1.12 -6.10 13.25
C GLY A 140 0.16 -7.27 13.47
N GLY A 141 -0.84 -7.45 12.62
CA GLY A 141 -1.90 -8.45 12.81
C GLY A 141 -1.37 -9.87 13.00
N LEU A 142 -0.54 -10.35 12.06
CA LEU A 142 0.08 -11.67 12.13
C LEU A 142 0.97 -11.80 13.38
N VAL A 143 1.89 -10.87 13.58
CA VAL A 143 2.86 -10.90 14.69
C VAL A 143 2.17 -10.95 16.06
N LEU A 144 1.13 -10.12 16.26
CA LEU A 144 0.36 -10.11 17.49
C LEU A 144 -0.39 -11.42 17.71
N GLU A 145 -0.99 -11.98 16.66
CA GLU A 145 -1.74 -13.23 16.75
C GLU A 145 -0.82 -14.43 17.05
N LEU A 146 0.33 -14.51 16.38
CA LEU A 146 1.31 -15.55 16.66
C LEU A 146 1.88 -15.43 18.08
N ALA A 147 2.24 -14.23 18.53
CA ALA A 147 2.72 -13.99 19.90
C ALA A 147 1.69 -14.37 20.97
N ARG A 148 0.39 -14.18 20.69
CA ARG A 148 -0.69 -14.59 21.58
C ARG A 148 -0.83 -16.11 21.67
N ARG A 149 -0.68 -16.81 20.55
CA ARG A 149 -0.84 -18.27 20.45
C ARG A 149 0.38 -19.06 20.91
N ARG A 150 1.57 -18.48 20.77
CA ARG A 150 2.85 -19.13 21.02
C ARG A 150 3.71 -18.31 21.99
N PRO A 151 3.41 -18.33 23.30
CA PRO A 151 4.19 -17.59 24.29
C PRO A 151 5.65 -18.04 24.39
N ASP A 152 5.97 -19.24 23.89
CA ASP A 152 7.32 -19.80 23.79
C ASP A 152 8.15 -19.18 22.64
N GLY A 153 7.48 -18.69 21.59
CA GLY A 153 8.13 -18.13 20.41
C GLY A 153 8.51 -16.65 20.54
N GLN A 154 9.32 -16.17 19.59
CA GLN A 154 9.73 -14.79 19.46
C GLN A 154 9.21 -14.22 18.14
N PHE A 155 8.33 -13.23 18.22
CA PHE A 155 7.66 -12.67 17.05
C PHE A 155 8.03 -11.19 16.90
N CYS A 156 8.53 -10.86 15.72
CA CYS A 156 8.95 -9.51 15.36
C CYS A 156 8.19 -9.05 14.11
N GLY A 157 7.80 -7.78 14.06
CA GLY A 157 7.37 -7.12 12.83
C GLY A 157 8.31 -5.98 12.50
N ILE A 158 8.70 -5.84 11.23
CA ILE A 158 9.37 -4.64 10.75
C ILE A 158 8.46 -3.91 9.76
N GLU A 159 8.38 -2.59 9.90
CA GLU A 159 7.52 -1.76 9.07
C GLU A 159 8.20 -0.43 8.74
N LEU A 160 8.10 -0.02 7.49
CA LEU A 160 8.71 1.20 6.97
C LEU A 160 7.80 2.41 7.19
N ALA A 161 6.48 2.22 7.07
CA ALA A 161 5.48 3.26 7.21
C ALA A 161 5.29 3.69 8.69
N PRO A 162 5.43 4.99 9.02
CA PRO A 162 5.41 5.45 10.40
C PRO A 162 4.10 5.17 11.13
N LEU A 163 2.96 5.34 10.45
CA LEU A 163 1.66 5.17 11.09
C LEU A 163 1.35 3.69 11.38
N PRO A 164 1.46 2.75 10.40
CA PRO A 164 1.28 1.34 10.69
C PRO A 164 2.22 0.81 11.79
N TRP A 165 3.51 1.19 11.76
CA TRP A 165 4.48 0.86 12.81
C TRP A 165 4.06 1.39 14.19
N LEU A 166 3.64 2.66 14.27
CA LEU A 166 3.26 3.24 15.55
C LEU A 166 2.02 2.53 16.11
N LEU A 167 1.02 2.27 15.26
CA LEU A 167 -0.19 1.56 15.66
C LEU A 167 0.08 0.12 16.08
N SER A 168 0.97 -0.62 15.39
CA SER A 168 1.33 -1.99 15.78
C SER A 168 2.01 -2.01 17.15
N ARG A 169 2.90 -1.05 17.43
CA ARG A 169 3.53 -0.88 18.74
C ARG A 169 2.52 -0.54 19.84
N LEU A 170 1.60 0.39 19.58
CA LEU A 170 0.55 0.76 20.53
C LEU A 170 -0.39 -0.42 20.82
N ARG A 171 -0.77 -1.19 19.80
CA ARG A 171 -1.57 -2.41 19.95
C ARG A 171 -0.86 -3.46 20.81
N ALA A 172 0.44 -3.66 20.61
CA ALA A 172 1.24 -4.56 21.44
C ALA A 172 1.25 -4.12 22.91
N LEU A 173 1.49 -2.84 23.16
CA LEU A 173 1.52 -2.26 24.51
C LEU A 173 0.15 -2.39 25.20
N ALA A 174 -0.93 -1.99 24.52
CA ALA A 174 -2.28 -2.06 25.05
C ALA A 174 -2.73 -3.50 25.36
N GLY A 175 -2.25 -4.47 24.57
CA GLY A 175 -2.55 -5.89 24.76
C GLY A 175 -1.57 -6.64 25.68
N GLY A 176 -0.55 -5.98 26.25
CA GLY A 176 0.48 -6.65 27.04
C GLY A 176 1.28 -7.70 26.26
N SER A 177 1.37 -7.58 24.94
CA SER A 177 2.01 -8.56 24.07
C SER A 177 3.54 -8.48 24.16
N ARG A 178 4.20 -9.64 24.04
CA ARG A 178 5.67 -9.75 23.93
C ARG A 178 6.21 -9.49 22.51
N ALA A 179 5.31 -9.29 21.54
CA ALA A 179 5.67 -8.96 20.17
C ALA A 179 6.56 -7.70 20.10
N ARG A 180 7.56 -7.72 19.21
CA ARG A 180 8.47 -6.59 18.98
C ARG A 180 8.16 -5.96 17.63
N PHE A 181 8.11 -4.63 17.58
CA PHE A 181 7.86 -3.88 16.35
C PHE A 181 8.98 -2.89 16.06
N LEU A 182 9.68 -3.10 14.96
CA LEU A 182 10.80 -2.28 14.49
C LEU A 182 10.33 -1.34 13.38
N ARG A 183 10.79 -0.09 13.43
CA ARG A 183 10.63 0.84 12.31
C ARG A 183 11.87 0.77 11.44
N GLY A 184 11.73 0.37 10.19
CA GLY A 184 12.88 0.29 9.30
C GLY A 184 12.59 -0.43 7.99
N ASP A 185 13.62 -0.49 7.17
CA ASP A 185 13.65 -1.31 5.97
C ASP A 185 14.09 -2.73 6.33
N TYR A 186 13.38 -3.75 5.84
CA TYR A 186 13.75 -5.14 6.10
C TYR A 186 15.06 -5.53 5.43
N ASP A 187 15.53 -4.77 4.42
CA ASP A 187 16.83 -5.00 3.79
C ASP A 187 17.99 -4.91 4.80
N ALA A 188 17.82 -4.13 5.86
CA ALA A 188 18.80 -3.97 6.94
C ALA A 188 18.74 -5.06 8.02
N LEU A 189 17.72 -5.94 8.00
CA LEU A 189 17.66 -7.09 8.90
C LEU A 189 18.57 -8.19 8.39
N ASP A 190 19.20 -8.93 9.30
CA ASP A 190 19.87 -10.18 8.98
C ASP A 190 18.88 -11.34 9.13
N PHE A 191 18.54 -11.98 8.00
CA PHE A 191 17.57 -13.08 8.00
C PHE A 191 18.06 -14.33 8.71
N GLY A 192 19.37 -14.49 8.94
CA GLY A 192 19.94 -15.62 9.68
C GLY A 192 19.53 -15.69 11.14
N HIS A 193 18.99 -14.60 11.71
CA HIS A 193 18.45 -14.57 13.07
C HIS A 193 17.04 -15.15 13.20
N TYR A 194 16.38 -15.49 12.10
CA TYR A 194 14.98 -15.92 12.08
C TYR A 194 14.84 -17.31 11.48
N ASP A 195 14.00 -18.12 12.12
CA ASP A 195 13.65 -19.45 11.61
C ASP A 195 12.54 -19.36 10.57
N VAL A 196 11.73 -18.28 10.63
CA VAL A 196 10.63 -18.01 9.71
C VAL A 196 10.63 -16.53 9.31
N VAL A 197 10.60 -16.26 8.01
CA VAL A 197 10.35 -14.92 7.46
C VAL A 197 9.01 -14.96 6.73
N PHE A 198 8.06 -14.13 7.13
CA PHE A 198 6.78 -13.96 6.46
C PHE A 198 6.75 -12.64 5.69
N ALA A 199 6.27 -12.70 4.45
CA ALA A 199 6.15 -11.57 3.55
C ALA A 199 4.75 -11.47 2.93
N TYR A 200 4.15 -10.28 3.00
CA TYR A 200 3.02 -9.89 2.15
C TYR A 200 3.31 -8.51 1.54
N LEU A 201 4.11 -8.51 0.47
CA LEU A 201 4.69 -7.30 -0.10
C LEU A 201 4.00 -6.92 -1.43
N SER A 202 4.73 -7.05 -2.54
CA SER A 202 4.21 -6.90 -3.90
C SER A 202 5.11 -7.63 -4.88
N PRO A 203 4.67 -7.87 -6.13
CA PRO A 203 5.49 -8.53 -7.14
C PRO A 203 6.85 -7.85 -7.39
N ALA A 204 6.92 -6.53 -7.21
CA ALA A 204 8.14 -5.76 -7.44
C ALA A 204 9.26 -6.07 -6.43
N ALA A 205 8.91 -6.49 -5.21
CA ALA A 205 9.87 -6.79 -4.15
C ALA A 205 10.41 -8.23 -4.21
N MET A 206 9.69 -9.15 -4.86
CA MET A 206 9.92 -10.59 -4.70
C MET A 206 11.29 -11.09 -5.19
N ALA A 207 11.81 -10.49 -6.27
CA ALA A 207 13.13 -10.87 -6.78
C ALA A 207 14.26 -10.50 -5.81
N ALA A 208 14.22 -9.28 -5.26
CA ALA A 208 15.21 -8.82 -4.28
C ALA A 208 15.09 -9.61 -2.96
N LEU A 209 13.84 -9.89 -2.54
CA LEU A 209 13.58 -10.72 -1.37
C LEU A 209 14.19 -12.12 -1.51
N TRP A 210 14.07 -12.76 -2.68
CA TRP A 210 14.66 -14.07 -2.92
C TRP A 210 16.18 -14.05 -2.79
N ILE A 211 16.85 -13.10 -3.45
CA ILE A 211 18.31 -12.96 -3.41
C ILE A 211 18.79 -12.80 -1.95
N LYS A 212 18.07 -11.99 -1.17
CA LYS A 212 18.38 -11.79 0.25
C LYS A 212 18.19 -13.07 1.05
N ALA A 213 17.06 -13.76 0.87
CA ALA A 213 16.74 -14.98 1.60
C ALA A 213 17.73 -16.11 1.29
N GLU A 214 18.08 -16.32 0.02
CA GLU A 214 19.07 -17.30 -0.42
C GLU A 214 20.46 -17.04 0.16
N ARG A 215 20.83 -15.78 0.34
CA ARG A 215 22.12 -15.40 0.91
C ARG A 215 22.19 -15.55 2.43
N GLU A 216 21.10 -15.25 3.13
CA GLU A 216 21.13 -15.01 4.58
C GLU A 216 20.37 -16.03 5.42
N MET A 217 19.37 -16.72 4.86
CA MET A 217 18.62 -17.72 5.62
C MET A 217 19.48 -18.95 5.88
N LEU A 218 19.42 -19.44 7.13
CA LEU A 218 20.14 -20.64 7.54
C LEU A 218 19.38 -21.92 7.15
N PRO A 219 20.09 -23.06 7.00
CA PRO A 219 19.46 -24.36 6.82
C PRO A 219 18.40 -24.66 7.88
N GLY A 220 17.26 -25.17 7.45
CA GLY A 220 16.07 -25.39 8.26
C GLY A 220 15.14 -24.17 8.36
N GLY A 221 15.54 -23.00 7.85
CA GLY A 221 14.73 -21.79 7.79
C GLY A 221 13.60 -21.86 6.75
N MET A 222 12.57 -21.03 6.93
CA MET A 222 11.41 -20.97 6.02
C MET A 222 11.07 -19.54 5.59
N LEU A 223 10.97 -19.32 4.28
CA LEU A 223 10.38 -18.10 3.72
C LEU A 223 8.92 -18.38 3.35
N LEU A 224 8.01 -17.56 3.87
CA LEU A 224 6.58 -17.59 3.59
C LEU A 224 6.21 -16.33 2.82
N SER A 225 5.57 -16.47 1.66
CA SER A 225 5.04 -15.34 0.89
C SER A 225 3.54 -15.52 0.64
N TYR A 226 2.73 -14.57 1.08
CA TYR A 226 1.31 -14.56 0.80
C TYR A 226 1.03 -13.87 -0.54
N GLU A 227 0.20 -14.50 -1.38
CA GLU A 227 -0.23 -14.06 -2.73
C GLU A 227 0.87 -14.01 -3.80
N PHE A 228 2.10 -13.65 -3.45
CA PHE A 228 3.16 -13.37 -4.42
C PHE A 228 4.18 -14.50 -4.50
N LYS A 229 4.18 -15.22 -5.63
CA LYS A 229 5.16 -16.26 -5.94
C LYS A 229 6.53 -15.66 -6.29
N ILE A 230 7.61 -16.31 -5.88
CA ILE A 230 8.98 -16.02 -6.32
C ILE A 230 9.26 -16.79 -7.61
N ALA A 231 9.60 -16.08 -8.69
CA ALA A 231 9.83 -16.70 -10.01
C ALA A 231 11.13 -17.52 -10.08
N ALA A 232 12.12 -17.19 -9.25
CA ALA A 232 13.45 -17.81 -9.30
C ALA A 232 13.48 -19.27 -8.82
N ARG A 233 12.53 -19.69 -7.97
CA ARG A 233 12.46 -21.05 -7.42
C ARG A 233 10.99 -21.44 -7.18
N GLU A 234 10.62 -22.66 -7.57
CA GLU A 234 9.31 -23.22 -7.22
C GLU A 234 9.17 -23.42 -5.70
N PRO A 235 7.99 -23.12 -5.11
CA PRO A 235 7.75 -23.31 -3.69
C PRO A 235 7.73 -24.79 -3.33
N ASP A 236 8.32 -25.15 -2.19
CA ASP A 236 8.31 -26.52 -1.68
C ASP A 236 6.90 -26.93 -1.21
N LYS A 237 6.08 -25.95 -0.79
CA LYS A 237 4.68 -26.16 -0.44
C LYS A 237 3.85 -24.94 -0.78
N THR A 238 2.59 -25.17 -1.13
CA THR A 238 1.59 -24.12 -1.32
C THR A 238 0.36 -24.44 -0.47
N ILE A 239 -0.19 -23.45 0.21
CA ILE A 239 -1.33 -23.59 1.11
C ILE A 239 -2.42 -22.59 0.69
N ALA A 240 -3.64 -23.06 0.48
CA ALA A 240 -4.81 -22.20 0.33
C ALA A 240 -5.39 -21.91 1.72
N ALA A 241 -5.21 -20.69 2.21
CA ALA A 241 -5.75 -20.29 3.52
C ALA A 241 -7.28 -20.13 3.51
N THR A 242 -7.85 -19.80 2.35
CA THR A 242 -9.29 -19.66 2.13
C THR A 242 -9.65 -20.23 0.76
N GLU A 243 -10.82 -20.83 0.62
CA GLU A 243 -11.32 -21.33 -0.67
C GLU A 243 -11.37 -20.22 -1.72
N GLY A 244 -10.73 -20.45 -2.88
CA GLY A 244 -10.64 -19.48 -3.97
C GLY A 244 -9.83 -18.21 -3.67
N GLY A 245 -9.20 -18.12 -2.49
CA GLY A 245 -8.38 -16.97 -2.10
C GLY A 245 -6.91 -17.09 -2.53
N PRO A 246 -6.12 -16.04 -2.26
CA PRO A 246 -4.69 -16.05 -2.53
C PRO A 246 -3.96 -17.19 -1.78
N LEU A 247 -2.89 -17.67 -2.39
CA LEU A 247 -2.10 -18.78 -1.87
C LEU A 247 -0.98 -18.29 -0.94
N LEU A 248 -0.64 -19.09 0.05
CA LEU A 248 0.57 -18.95 0.86
C LEU A 248 1.63 -19.90 0.29
N TYR A 249 2.74 -19.33 -0.19
CA TYR A 249 3.87 -20.05 -0.75
C TYR A 249 4.96 -20.22 0.31
N LEU A 250 5.57 -21.41 0.37
CA LEU A 250 6.64 -21.77 1.29
C LEU A 250 7.89 -22.18 0.51
N TRP A 251 9.05 -21.67 0.94
CA TRP A 251 10.37 -22.17 0.56
C TRP A 251 11.17 -22.51 1.83
N CYS A 252 11.73 -23.71 1.87
CA CYS A 252 12.64 -24.20 2.90
C CYS A 252 14.09 -24.04 2.43
N PHE A 253 14.98 -23.66 3.34
CA PHE A 253 16.42 -23.51 3.14
C PHE A 253 17.20 -24.64 3.82
#